data_AF-A0A3S3NNS2-F1
#
_entry.id   AF-A0A3S3NNS2-F1
#
_cell.length_a   1.000
_cell.length_b   1.000
_cell.length_c   1.000
_cell.angle_alpha   90.00
_cell.angle_beta   90.00
_cell.angle_gamma   90.00
#
_symmetry.space_group_name_H-M   'P 1'
#
loop_
_entity.id
_entity.type
_entity.pdbx_description
1 polymer ?
#
loop_
_entity_poly.entity_id
_entity_poly.type
_entity_poly.pdbx_seq_one_letter_code
_entity_poly.pdbx_strand_id
1 'polypeptide(L)'
;MQSTTMKISPFDLTSAILKRRFDPAAMASDSGATILAENLDFVMVLSTSIAVLIGCVFFFLRRRSRAERAVPSPNPPPLMVNTEPDADDGKKKVTIFFGTQTGTAEGFAKALAEEGESEVRESDIQVVDLDEYAADDNEYQEKIKKEHIAFFFLATYGDGEPTDNAARFYKWFSEGTESGSLLPNLQYAVFGLGNKQYEHFNKVAIVVDEMLEKQGGKAPHPIGSWGDDDQCIEDDFTAWCVELPSFGLFPHSILTHRYNLAVTNANWIYSILLLK
;
A
#
# COMPACT_ATOMS: atom_id res chain seq x y z
N MET A 1 -64.47 4.68 -48.60
CA MET A 1 -63.45 5.75 -48.53
C MET A 1 -62.54 5.42 -47.36
N GLN A 2 -61.25 5.22 -47.64
CA GLN A 2 -60.24 4.76 -46.69
C GLN A 2 -59.92 5.85 -45.65
N SER A 3 -59.79 5.48 -44.37
CA SER A 3 -59.27 6.35 -43.32
C SER A 3 -57.77 6.11 -43.18
N THR A 4 -56.97 7.11 -43.53
CA THR A 4 -55.51 7.04 -43.51
C THR A 4 -55.00 7.50 -42.14
N THR A 5 -54.48 6.57 -41.33
CA THR A 5 -53.77 6.88 -40.09
C THR A 5 -52.40 7.48 -40.41
N MET A 6 -52.22 8.79 -40.17
CA MET A 6 -50.89 9.42 -40.22
C MET A 6 -50.08 9.01 -38.98
N LYS A 7 -48.98 8.29 -39.19
CA LYS A 7 -47.96 8.04 -38.17
C LYS A 7 -47.02 9.25 -38.12
N ILE A 8 -47.07 10.02 -37.04
CA ILE A 8 -46.15 11.14 -36.78
C ILE A 8 -44.85 10.55 -36.24
N SER A 9 -43.75 10.77 -36.96
CA SER A 9 -42.41 10.29 -36.58
C SER A 9 -41.81 11.19 -35.48
N PRO A 10 -41.06 10.65 -34.50
CA PRO A 10 -40.33 11.43 -33.50
C PRO A 10 -39.39 12.48 -34.12
N PHE A 11 -38.92 12.24 -35.34
CA PHE A 11 -38.07 13.18 -36.07
C PHE A 11 -38.81 14.45 -36.54
N ASP A 12 -40.12 14.38 -36.81
CA ASP A 12 -40.92 15.56 -37.19
C ASP A 12 -41.20 16.48 -35.99
N LEU A 13 -41.26 15.92 -34.79
CA LEU A 13 -41.32 16.69 -33.55
C LEU A 13 -40.00 17.43 -33.28
N THR A 14 -38.86 16.77 -33.55
CA THR A 14 -37.55 17.41 -33.37
C THR A 14 -37.28 18.50 -34.39
N SER A 15 -37.72 18.34 -35.64
CA SER A 15 -37.57 19.37 -36.67
C SER A 15 -38.50 20.57 -36.42
N ALA A 16 -39.71 20.37 -35.87
CA ALA A 16 -40.58 21.47 -35.46
C ALA A 16 -40.01 22.28 -34.28
N ILE A 17 -39.34 21.63 -33.32
CA ILE A 17 -38.69 22.31 -32.19
C ILE A 17 -37.41 23.04 -32.64
N LEU A 18 -36.65 22.44 -33.56
CA LEU A 18 -35.42 23.05 -34.09
C LEU A 18 -35.73 24.23 -35.00
N LYS A 19 -36.81 24.16 -35.80
CA LYS A 19 -37.24 25.24 -36.71
C LYS A 19 -37.88 26.41 -35.98
N ARG A 20 -38.46 26.20 -34.79
CA ARG A 20 -38.92 27.28 -33.90
C ARG A 20 -37.77 28.04 -33.22
N ARG A 21 -36.53 27.54 -33.32
CA ARG A 21 -35.35 28.13 -32.67
C ARG A 21 -34.48 28.99 -33.60
N PHE A 22 -34.85 29.16 -34.86
CA PHE A 22 -34.09 29.94 -35.85
C PHE A 22 -34.97 30.92 -36.63
N ASP A 23 -35.71 31.76 -35.92
CA ASP A 23 -36.19 33.04 -36.44
C ASP A 23 -35.41 34.17 -35.74
N PRO A 24 -34.42 34.79 -36.40
CA PRO A 24 -33.56 35.81 -35.79
C PRO A 24 -34.26 37.17 -35.57
N ALA A 25 -35.57 37.27 -35.85
CA ALA A 25 -36.34 38.52 -35.74
C ALA A 25 -37.20 38.63 -34.46
N ALA A 26 -37.26 37.60 -33.60
CA ALA A 26 -38.02 37.64 -32.34
C ALA A 26 -37.17 37.90 -31.08
N MET A 27 -35.86 38.13 -31.25
CA MET A 27 -34.92 38.42 -30.16
C MET A 27 -34.76 39.93 -29.93
N ALA A 28 -35.88 40.61 -29.70
CA ALA A 28 -35.89 41.98 -29.23
C ALA A 28 -36.91 42.12 -28.08
N SER A 29 -36.62 41.45 -26.97
CA SER A 29 -37.22 41.77 -25.66
C SER A 29 -36.44 41.02 -24.56
N ASP A 30 -35.47 41.71 -23.98
CA ASP A 30 -35.14 41.71 -22.55
C ASP A 30 -35.46 40.46 -21.70
N SER A 31 -34.90 39.29 -22.01
CA SER A 31 -35.09 38.08 -21.17
C SER A 31 -33.95 37.05 -21.19
N GLY A 32 -32.79 37.37 -21.78
CA GLY A 32 -31.61 36.49 -21.73
C GLY A 32 -30.74 36.68 -20.48
N ALA A 33 -30.73 37.91 -19.93
CA ALA A 33 -29.89 38.28 -18.79
C ALA A 33 -30.55 37.98 -17.42
N THR A 34 -31.88 37.90 -17.37
CA THR A 34 -32.64 37.70 -16.12
C THR A 34 -32.71 36.24 -15.67
N ILE A 35 -32.63 35.26 -16.58
CA ILE A 35 -32.64 33.82 -16.22
C ILE A 35 -31.29 33.37 -15.62
N LEU A 36 -30.20 34.08 -15.93
CA LEU A 36 -28.87 33.79 -15.37
C LEU A 36 -28.67 34.33 -13.94
N ALA A 37 -29.48 35.29 -13.50
CA ALA A 37 -29.30 35.96 -12.21
C ALA A 37 -30.00 35.26 -11.04
N GLU A 38 -31.06 34.49 -11.27
CA GLU A 38 -31.87 33.91 -10.19
C GLU A 38 -31.44 32.50 -9.74
N ASN A 39 -30.47 31.87 -10.41
CA ASN A 39 -30.02 30.50 -10.06
C ASN A 39 -28.48 30.40 -10.05
N LEU A 40 -27.80 31.37 -9.43
CA LEU A 40 -26.34 31.37 -9.28
C LEU A 40 -25.82 30.09 -8.60
N ASP A 41 -26.54 29.57 -7.60
CA ASP A 41 -26.18 28.34 -6.92
C ASP A 41 -26.22 27.12 -7.85
N PHE A 42 -27.24 27.04 -8.73
CA PHE A 42 -27.35 25.95 -9.70
C PHE A 42 -26.26 26.04 -10.77
N VAL A 43 -25.94 27.25 -11.24
CA VAL A 43 -24.85 27.49 -12.20
C VAL A 43 -23.49 27.16 -11.58
N MET A 44 -23.28 27.45 -10.29
CA MET A 44 -22.06 27.12 -9.55
C MET A 44 -21.91 25.59 -9.35
N VAL A 45 -22.99 24.88 -8.99
CA VAL A 45 -22.97 23.42 -8.86
C VAL A 45 -22.74 22.73 -10.21
N LEU A 46 -23.34 23.26 -11.28
CA LEU A 46 -23.17 22.70 -12.62
C LEU A 46 -21.73 22.92 -13.12
N SER A 47 -21.16 24.10 -12.92
CA SER A 47 -19.79 24.42 -13.34
C SER A 47 -18.73 23.64 -12.57
N THR A 48 -18.90 23.46 -11.25
CA THR A 48 -17.99 22.62 -10.43
C THR A 48 -18.08 21.15 -10.80
N SER A 49 -19.29 20.63 -11.05
CA SER A 49 -19.49 19.24 -11.50
C SER A 49 -18.83 18.98 -12.86
N ILE A 50 -18.95 19.93 -13.81
CA ILE A 50 -18.29 19.83 -15.12
C ILE A 50 -16.75 19.89 -14.96
N ALA A 51 -16.24 20.76 -14.09
CA ALA A 51 -14.80 20.85 -13.84
C ALA A 51 -14.22 19.57 -13.22
N VAL A 52 -14.93 18.95 -12.27
CA VAL A 52 -14.55 17.66 -11.67
C VAL A 52 -14.59 16.55 -12.72
N LEU A 53 -15.62 16.49 -13.57
CA LEU A 53 -15.69 15.49 -14.64
C LEU A 53 -14.57 15.65 -15.66
N ILE A 54 -14.25 16.87 -16.07
CA ILE A 54 -13.11 17.15 -16.96
C ILE A 54 -11.79 16.78 -16.29
N GLY A 55 -11.63 17.09 -14.99
CA GLY A 55 -10.47 16.71 -14.19
C GLY A 55 -10.31 15.19 -14.06
N CYS A 56 -11.40 14.47 -13.78
CA CYS A 56 -11.42 13.01 -13.74
C CYS A 56 -11.08 12.41 -15.11
N VAL A 57 -11.69 12.90 -16.19
CA VAL A 57 -11.38 12.43 -17.55
C VAL A 57 -9.92 12.73 -17.89
N PHE A 58 -9.39 13.91 -17.57
CA PHE A 58 -7.98 14.23 -17.80
C PHE A 58 -7.04 13.35 -16.96
N PHE A 59 -7.38 13.08 -15.70
CA PHE A 59 -6.64 12.18 -14.82
C PHE A 59 -6.64 10.73 -15.36
N PHE A 60 -7.80 10.23 -15.80
CA PHE A 60 -7.92 8.89 -16.40
C PHE A 60 -7.24 8.79 -17.76
N LEU A 61 -7.33 9.80 -18.62
CA LEU A 61 -6.61 9.85 -19.90
C LEU A 61 -5.10 9.97 -19.69
N ARG A 62 -4.64 10.73 -18.69
CA ARG A 62 -3.22 10.81 -18.32
C ARG A 62 -2.72 9.51 -17.68
N ARG A 63 -3.55 8.80 -16.91
CA ARG A 63 -3.25 7.46 -16.39
C ARG A 63 -3.16 6.44 -17.52
N ARG A 64 -4.03 6.53 -18.53
CA ARG A 64 -3.98 5.70 -19.75
C ARG A 64 -2.74 5.99 -20.60
N SER A 65 -2.34 7.26 -20.76
CA SER A 65 -1.09 7.60 -21.46
C SER A 65 0.17 7.22 -20.69
N ARG A 66 0.11 7.08 -19.36
CA ARG A 66 1.23 6.54 -18.55
C ARG A 66 1.30 5.02 -18.63
N ALA A 67 0.15 4.35 -18.80
CA ALA A 67 0.08 2.92 -19.09
C ALA A 67 0.53 2.57 -20.53
N GLU A 68 0.28 3.46 -21.52
CA GLU A 68 0.72 3.27 -22.91
C GLU A 68 2.15 3.77 -23.21
N ARG A 69 2.77 4.55 -22.31
CA ARG A 69 4.21 4.92 -22.39
C ARG A 69 5.15 3.91 -21.72
N ALA A 70 4.64 2.74 -21.34
CA ALA A 70 5.48 1.57 -21.16
C ALA A 70 5.93 1.10 -22.56
N VAL A 71 7.12 1.52 -22.97
CA VAL A 71 7.79 1.01 -24.18
C VAL A 71 7.82 -0.52 -24.10
N PRO A 72 7.42 -1.27 -25.15
CA PRO A 72 7.62 -2.71 -25.17
C PRO A 72 9.12 -2.98 -25.16
N SER A 73 9.62 -3.49 -24.04
CA SER A 73 10.98 -3.99 -23.95
C SER A 73 11.12 -5.16 -24.93
N PRO A 74 12.17 -5.22 -25.78
CA PRO A 74 12.46 -6.43 -26.53
C PRO A 74 12.71 -7.55 -25.53
N ASN A 75 11.95 -8.64 -25.66
CA ASN A 75 12.07 -9.83 -24.81
C ASN A 75 13.55 -10.14 -24.57
N PRO A 76 14.07 -10.05 -23.34
CA PRO A 76 15.31 -10.75 -23.03
C PRO A 76 15.03 -12.24 -23.28
N PRO A 77 15.99 -13.00 -23.82
CA PRO A 77 15.85 -14.45 -23.89
C PRO A 77 15.48 -14.97 -22.50
N PRO A 78 14.70 -16.07 -22.40
CA PRO A 78 14.27 -16.59 -21.12
C PRO A 78 15.50 -16.74 -20.25
N LEU A 79 15.53 -16.00 -19.13
CA LEU A 79 16.53 -16.20 -18.11
C LEU A 79 16.28 -17.62 -17.63
N MET A 80 17.12 -18.53 -18.12
CA MET A 80 17.31 -19.82 -17.52
C MET A 80 17.53 -19.53 -16.04
N VAL A 81 16.69 -20.13 -15.20
CA VAL A 81 16.96 -20.27 -13.78
C VAL A 81 18.32 -20.95 -13.69
N ASN A 82 19.36 -20.14 -13.54
CA ASN A 82 20.62 -20.62 -13.03
C ASN A 82 20.33 -20.90 -11.55
N THR A 83 19.89 -22.12 -11.28
CA THR A 83 20.17 -22.75 -9.98
C THR A 83 21.68 -22.91 -9.94
N GLU A 84 22.39 -21.83 -9.63
CA GLU A 84 23.76 -21.95 -9.15
C GLU A 84 23.65 -22.46 -7.71
N PRO A 85 24.43 -23.48 -7.33
CA PRO A 85 24.52 -23.86 -5.94
C PRO A 85 25.08 -22.66 -5.17
N ASP A 86 24.39 -22.23 -4.12
CA ASP A 86 24.78 -21.12 -3.25
C ASP A 86 26.28 -21.21 -2.93
N ALA A 87 27.08 -20.40 -3.64
CA ALA A 87 28.43 -20.09 -3.23
C ALA A 87 28.27 -19.18 -2.01
N ASP A 88 28.61 -19.71 -0.84
CA ASP A 88 28.65 -18.96 0.40
C ASP A 88 29.68 -17.81 0.28
N ASP A 89 29.21 -16.67 -0.20
CA ASP A 89 29.96 -15.42 -0.38
C ASP A 89 30.33 -14.76 0.98
N GLY A 90 30.02 -15.41 2.11
CA GLY A 90 30.27 -14.89 3.46
C GLY A 90 29.39 -13.68 3.84
N LYS A 91 28.49 -13.25 2.95
CA LYS A 91 27.53 -12.16 3.19
C LYS A 91 26.32 -12.68 3.96
N LYS A 92 25.88 -11.91 4.96
CA LYS A 92 24.65 -12.24 5.70
C LYS A 92 23.44 -11.89 4.85
N LYS A 93 22.72 -12.91 4.36
CA LYS A 93 21.44 -12.75 3.67
C LYS A 93 20.37 -12.29 4.66
N VAL A 94 19.67 -11.22 4.32
CA VAL A 94 18.56 -10.63 5.08
C VAL A 94 17.36 -10.55 4.17
N THR A 95 16.23 -11.13 4.59
CA THR A 95 15.00 -11.07 3.81
C THR A 95 13.94 -10.26 4.54
N ILE A 96 13.32 -9.33 3.84
CA ILE A 96 12.28 -8.44 4.37
C ILE A 96 10.98 -8.75 3.63
N PHE A 97 10.06 -9.40 4.32
CA PHE A 97 8.76 -9.77 3.81
C PHE A 97 7.73 -8.68 4.08
N PHE A 98 6.77 -8.50 3.17
CA PHE A 98 5.64 -7.61 3.40
C PHE A 98 4.29 -8.22 3.01
N GLY A 99 3.28 -7.94 3.83
CA GLY A 99 1.86 -8.15 3.58
C GLY A 99 1.13 -6.80 3.57
N THR A 100 0.63 -6.38 2.41
CA THR A 100 0.07 -5.02 2.21
C THR A 100 -1.19 -5.03 1.36
N GLN A 101 -2.09 -4.07 1.59
CA GLN A 101 -3.24 -3.82 0.72
C GLN A 101 -3.09 -2.49 -0.04
N THR A 102 -2.64 -1.44 0.64
CA THR A 102 -2.55 -0.07 0.13
C THR A 102 -1.11 0.41 -0.12
N GLY A 103 -0.11 -0.40 0.23
CA GLY A 103 1.31 -0.11 0.01
C GLY A 103 2.09 0.36 1.26
N THR A 104 1.45 0.60 2.41
CA THR A 104 2.14 1.10 3.61
C THR A 104 3.21 0.13 4.13
N ALA A 105 2.88 -1.16 4.27
CA ALA A 105 3.82 -2.18 4.74
C ALA A 105 5.00 -2.37 3.77
N GLU A 106 4.72 -2.33 2.45
CA GLU A 106 5.76 -2.37 1.41
C GLU A 106 6.69 -1.14 1.49
N GLY A 107 6.13 0.04 1.78
CA GLY A 107 6.90 1.26 1.98
C GLY A 107 7.88 1.16 3.14
N PHE A 108 7.44 0.65 4.30
CA PHE A 108 8.32 0.43 5.45
C PHE A 108 9.37 -0.66 5.20
N ALA A 109 8.99 -1.74 4.52
CA ALA A 109 9.92 -2.80 4.13
C ALA A 109 11.07 -2.25 3.25
N LYS A 110 10.74 -1.42 2.26
CA LYS A 110 11.74 -0.75 1.41
C LYS A 110 12.57 0.26 2.18
N ALA A 111 11.98 1.05 3.06
CA ALA A 111 12.71 2.00 3.90
C ALA A 111 13.74 1.30 4.80
N LEU A 112 13.37 0.16 5.39
CA LEU A 112 14.30 -0.65 6.19
C LEU A 112 15.44 -1.21 5.32
N ALA A 113 15.14 -1.65 4.09
CA ALA A 113 16.14 -2.16 3.16
C ALA A 113 17.15 -1.08 2.75
N GLU A 114 16.67 0.10 2.36
CA GLU A 114 17.51 1.25 1.98
C GLU A 114 18.43 1.68 3.13
N GLU A 115 17.91 1.71 4.36
CA GLU A 115 18.72 2.01 5.55
C GLU A 115 19.79 0.92 5.78
N GLY A 116 19.41 -0.35 5.69
CA GLY A 116 20.34 -1.48 5.88
C GLY A 116 21.45 -1.58 4.84
N GLU A 117 21.14 -1.29 3.57
CA GLU A 117 22.13 -1.25 2.49
C GLU A 117 23.17 -0.14 2.70
N SER A 118 22.74 0.99 3.29
CA SER A 118 23.64 2.11 3.56
C SER A 118 24.63 1.83 4.71
N GLU A 119 24.25 0.95 5.65
CA GLU A 119 24.99 0.67 6.88
C GLU A 119 25.83 -0.61 6.80
N VAL A 120 25.32 -1.67 6.15
CA VAL A 120 25.97 -3.00 6.13
C VAL A 120 26.48 -3.32 4.73
N ARG A 121 27.72 -2.92 4.47
CA ARG A 121 28.40 -3.14 3.17
C ARG A 121 28.58 -4.61 2.77
N GLU A 122 28.25 -5.56 3.65
CA GLU A 122 28.41 -7.02 3.46
C GLU A 122 27.10 -7.81 3.69
N SER A 123 25.93 -7.16 3.58
CA SER A 123 24.64 -7.85 3.60
C SER A 123 23.97 -7.85 2.24
N ASP A 124 23.35 -8.98 1.91
CA ASP A 124 22.45 -9.11 0.76
C ASP A 124 21.02 -8.97 1.28
N ILE A 125 20.43 -7.79 1.08
CA ILE A 125 19.09 -7.45 1.58
C ILE A 125 18.09 -7.60 0.43
N GLN A 126 17.07 -8.41 0.64
CA GLN A 126 16.01 -8.63 -0.35
C GLN A 126 14.65 -8.27 0.25
N VAL A 127 13.90 -7.41 -0.45
CA VAL A 127 12.49 -7.13 -0.14
C VAL A 127 11.61 -8.06 -0.99
N VAL A 128 10.68 -8.77 -0.34
CA VAL A 128 9.92 -9.86 -0.97
C VAL A 128 8.43 -9.73 -0.63
N ASP A 129 7.59 -9.78 -1.67
CA ASP A 129 6.15 -9.97 -1.50
C ASP A 129 5.87 -11.41 -1.04
N LEU A 130 5.08 -11.58 0.01
CA LEU A 130 4.75 -12.90 0.56
C LEU A 130 4.06 -13.84 -0.44
N ASP A 131 3.31 -13.32 -1.40
CA ASP A 131 2.65 -14.13 -2.44
C ASP A 131 3.65 -14.59 -3.52
N GLU A 132 4.70 -13.80 -3.75
CA GLU A 132 5.77 -14.12 -4.70
C GLU A 132 6.88 -14.99 -4.09
N TYR A 133 6.92 -15.11 -2.76
CA TYR A 133 7.99 -15.84 -2.08
C TYR A 133 8.00 -17.34 -2.45
N ALA A 134 6.84 -17.96 -2.63
CA ALA A 134 6.75 -19.38 -2.98
C ALA A 134 5.49 -19.71 -3.78
N ALA A 135 5.64 -20.59 -4.78
CA ALA A 135 4.55 -21.05 -5.62
C ALA A 135 3.69 -22.13 -4.95
N ASP A 136 4.20 -22.82 -3.93
CA ASP A 136 3.48 -23.81 -3.12
C ASP A 136 4.02 -23.99 -1.69
N ASP A 137 3.22 -24.68 -0.88
CA ASP A 137 3.48 -24.95 0.55
C ASP A 137 4.79 -25.71 0.78
N ASN A 138 5.20 -26.57 -0.17
CA ASN A 138 6.48 -27.27 -0.09
C ASN A 138 7.63 -26.29 -0.35
N GLU A 139 7.47 -25.40 -1.32
CA GLU A 139 8.46 -24.36 -1.61
C GLU A 139 8.62 -23.39 -0.43
N TYR A 140 7.54 -22.97 0.24
CA TYR A 140 7.60 -22.18 1.48
C TYR A 140 8.47 -22.90 2.52
N GLN A 141 8.20 -24.18 2.76
CA GLN A 141 8.90 -24.98 3.75
C GLN A 141 10.42 -25.13 3.45
N GLU A 142 10.80 -25.28 2.18
CA GLU A 142 12.21 -25.46 1.81
C GLU A 142 12.99 -24.15 1.78
N LYS A 143 12.36 -23.03 1.41
CA LYS A 143 13.03 -21.72 1.36
C LYS A 143 13.17 -21.10 2.74
N ILE A 144 12.12 -21.14 3.57
CA ILE A 144 12.14 -20.46 4.88
C ILE A 144 13.20 -21.03 5.82
N LYS A 145 13.51 -22.34 5.71
CA LYS A 145 14.56 -23.01 6.50
C LYS A 145 15.97 -22.50 6.20
N LYS A 146 16.17 -21.93 5.01
CA LYS A 146 17.46 -21.37 4.57
C LYS A 146 17.62 -19.92 4.99
N GLU A 147 16.56 -19.28 5.48
CA GLU A 147 16.63 -17.91 5.95
C GLU A 147 17.29 -17.85 7.33
N HIS A 148 18.23 -16.91 7.47
CA HIS A 148 18.95 -16.68 8.72
C HIS A 148 18.43 -15.45 9.46
N ILE A 149 18.08 -14.41 8.71
CA ILE A 149 17.51 -13.17 9.24
C ILE A 149 16.30 -12.78 8.41
N ALA A 150 15.14 -12.67 9.05
CA ALA A 150 13.90 -12.28 8.38
C ALA A 150 13.17 -11.16 9.13
N PHE A 151 12.74 -10.14 8.40
CA PHE A 151 11.84 -9.10 8.92
C PHE A 151 10.47 -9.24 8.26
N PHE A 152 9.40 -9.10 9.03
CA PHE A 152 8.03 -9.24 8.52
C PHE A 152 7.23 -7.97 8.77
N PHE A 153 6.77 -7.31 7.71
CA PHE A 153 5.87 -6.15 7.75
C PHE A 153 4.46 -6.59 7.40
N LEU A 154 3.59 -6.76 8.39
CA LEU A 154 2.30 -7.41 8.20
C LEU A 154 1.15 -6.48 8.57
N ALA A 155 0.35 -6.10 7.58
CA ALA A 155 -0.87 -5.36 7.85
C ALA A 155 -2.04 -6.29 8.20
N THR A 156 -2.89 -5.82 9.12
CA THR A 156 -4.13 -6.49 9.51
C THR A 156 -5.33 -5.76 8.90
N TYR A 157 -6.24 -6.50 8.25
CA TYR A 157 -7.41 -5.95 7.57
C TYR A 157 -8.72 -6.58 8.07
N GLY A 158 -9.83 -5.90 7.82
CA GLY A 158 -11.18 -6.40 8.08
C GLY A 158 -11.39 -6.84 9.53
N ASP A 159 -11.80 -8.09 9.71
CA ASP A 159 -12.04 -8.73 11.02
C ASP A 159 -10.78 -9.41 11.58
N GLY A 160 -9.64 -8.75 11.38
CA GLY A 160 -8.35 -9.25 11.82
C GLY A 160 -7.78 -10.35 10.91
N GLU A 161 -8.04 -10.23 9.62
CA GLU A 161 -7.58 -11.09 8.54
C GLU A 161 -6.26 -10.57 7.94
N PRO A 162 -5.42 -11.45 7.36
CA PRO A 162 -4.24 -11.04 6.60
C PRO A 162 -4.64 -10.28 5.33
N THR A 163 -3.70 -9.50 4.78
CA THR A 163 -3.85 -8.92 3.44
C THR A 163 -3.89 -10.00 2.37
N ASP A 164 -4.44 -9.66 1.20
CA ASP A 164 -4.60 -10.62 0.09
C ASP A 164 -3.27 -11.30 -0.28
N ASN A 165 -2.18 -10.52 -0.36
CA ASN A 165 -0.85 -11.02 -0.70
C ASN A 165 -0.17 -11.84 0.42
N ALA A 166 -0.69 -11.79 1.65
CA ALA A 166 -0.15 -12.55 2.79
C ALA A 166 -1.06 -13.73 3.18
N ALA A 167 -2.27 -13.82 2.62
CA ALA A 167 -3.29 -14.79 3.03
C ALA A 167 -2.80 -16.24 2.89
N ARG A 168 -2.09 -16.56 1.82
CA ARG A 168 -1.53 -17.88 1.58
C ARG A 168 -0.47 -18.26 2.60
N PHE A 169 0.53 -17.39 2.80
CA PHE A 169 1.56 -17.58 3.81
C PHE A 169 0.95 -17.75 5.19
N TYR A 170 0.01 -16.87 5.55
CA TYR A 170 -0.69 -16.91 6.84
C TYR A 170 -1.40 -18.25 7.05
N LYS A 171 -2.14 -18.73 6.05
CA LYS A 171 -2.84 -20.02 6.12
C LYS A 171 -1.87 -21.19 6.27
N TRP A 172 -0.84 -21.24 5.43
CA TRP A 172 0.19 -22.28 5.47
C TRP A 172 0.88 -22.31 6.84
N PHE A 173 1.21 -21.15 7.40
CA PHE A 173 1.92 -21.05 8.67
C PHE A 173 1.02 -21.34 9.88
N SER A 174 -0.25 -20.93 9.84
CA SER A 174 -1.21 -21.11 10.92
C SER A 174 -1.81 -22.52 10.98
N GLU A 175 -2.07 -23.15 9.83
CA GLU A 175 -2.75 -24.45 9.74
C GLU A 175 -1.82 -25.61 9.40
N GLY A 176 -0.75 -25.36 8.63
CA GLY A 176 0.03 -26.39 7.96
C GLY A 176 1.31 -26.82 8.68
N THR A 177 1.76 -26.06 9.69
CA THR A 177 3.04 -26.34 10.35
C THR A 177 2.81 -26.95 11.73
N GLU A 178 3.02 -28.26 11.85
CA GLU A 178 2.98 -28.91 13.16
C GLU A 178 4.07 -28.36 14.07
N SER A 179 3.74 -28.16 15.35
CA SER A 179 4.62 -27.57 16.35
C SER A 179 5.95 -28.34 16.43
N GLY A 180 7.06 -27.69 16.05
CA GLY A 180 8.40 -28.28 16.03
C GLY A 180 9.46 -27.25 15.65
N SER A 181 10.74 -27.55 15.90
CA SER A 181 11.85 -26.62 15.61
C SER A 181 12.20 -26.57 14.11
N LEU A 182 11.27 -26.10 13.27
CA LEU A 182 11.48 -25.94 11.82
C LEU A 182 12.48 -24.81 11.51
N LEU A 183 12.55 -23.79 12.38
CA LEU A 183 13.30 -22.55 12.18
C LEU A 183 14.36 -22.31 13.28
N PRO A 184 15.20 -23.29 13.67
CA PRO A 184 16.06 -23.19 14.86
C PRO A 184 17.18 -22.14 14.73
N ASN A 185 17.48 -21.74 13.49
CA ASN A 185 18.54 -20.80 13.15
C ASN A 185 18.00 -19.45 12.66
N LEU A 186 16.68 -19.27 12.58
CA LEU A 186 16.08 -18.04 12.11
C LEU A 186 16.10 -17.00 13.23
N GLN A 187 16.72 -15.85 12.97
CA GLN A 187 16.49 -14.64 13.75
C GLN A 187 15.43 -13.82 13.04
N TYR A 188 14.41 -13.37 13.74
CA TYR A 188 13.33 -12.64 13.11
C TYR A 188 12.82 -11.48 13.95
N ALA A 189 12.20 -10.51 13.29
CA ALA A 189 11.34 -9.52 13.92
C ALA A 189 10.11 -9.25 13.07
N VAL A 190 8.99 -8.98 13.73
CA VAL A 190 7.72 -8.67 13.09
C VAL A 190 7.33 -7.23 13.45
N PHE A 191 7.01 -6.42 12.45
CA PHE A 191 6.35 -5.14 12.59
C PHE A 191 4.92 -5.27 12.08
N GLY A 192 3.96 -5.15 13.00
CA GLY A 192 2.55 -5.17 12.67
C GLY A 192 2.07 -3.78 12.29
N LEU A 193 1.26 -3.70 11.23
CA LEU A 193 0.50 -2.50 10.89
C LEU A 193 -0.97 -2.75 11.20
N GLY A 194 -1.49 -2.03 12.19
CA GLY A 194 -2.87 -2.15 12.63
C GLY A 194 -3.40 -0.79 13.08
N ASN A 195 -4.62 -0.79 13.59
CA ASN A 195 -5.26 0.42 14.09
C ASN A 195 -6.10 0.05 15.33
N LYS A 196 -5.85 0.70 16.46
CA LYS A 196 -6.51 0.38 17.75
C LYS A 196 -8.01 0.66 17.78
N GLN A 197 -8.55 1.38 16.80
CA GLN A 197 -9.99 1.57 16.65
C GLN A 197 -10.71 0.29 16.19
N TYR A 198 -9.98 -0.68 15.64
CA TYR A 198 -10.52 -1.98 15.25
C TYR A 198 -10.42 -2.97 16.41
N GLU A 199 -11.40 -3.88 16.47
CA GLU A 199 -11.46 -4.92 17.51
C GLU A 199 -10.22 -5.80 17.53
N HIS A 200 -9.67 -6.11 16.35
CA HIS A 200 -8.54 -7.00 16.16
C HIS A 200 -7.25 -6.25 15.83
N PHE A 201 -6.77 -5.44 16.78
CA PHE A 201 -5.50 -4.70 16.66
C PHE A 201 -4.31 -5.65 16.42
N ASN A 202 -3.64 -5.51 15.27
CA ASN A 202 -2.42 -6.24 14.89
C ASN A 202 -2.48 -7.78 14.96
N LYS A 203 -3.68 -8.37 14.88
CA LYS A 203 -3.90 -9.81 15.04
C LYS A 203 -3.03 -10.68 14.14
N VAL A 204 -2.82 -10.27 12.88
CA VAL A 204 -2.03 -11.04 11.91
C VAL A 204 -0.56 -11.10 12.33
N ALA A 205 0.01 -9.95 12.69
CA ALA A 205 1.39 -9.86 13.15
C ALA A 205 1.62 -10.65 14.44
N ILE A 206 0.69 -10.55 15.39
CA ILE A 206 0.74 -11.30 16.66
C ILE A 206 0.74 -12.81 16.40
N VAL A 207 -0.16 -13.32 15.55
CA VAL A 207 -0.25 -14.76 15.25
C VAL A 207 1.02 -15.26 14.54
N VAL A 208 1.55 -14.50 13.59
CA VAL A 208 2.79 -14.88 12.89
C VAL A 208 3.99 -14.88 13.84
N ASP A 209 4.11 -13.86 14.69
CA ASP A 209 5.18 -13.75 15.68
C ASP A 209 5.17 -14.94 16.66
N GLU A 210 4.01 -15.26 17.23
CA GLU A 210 3.85 -16.44 18.11
C GLU A 210 4.22 -17.75 17.41
N MET A 211 3.87 -17.86 16.13
CA MET A 211 4.11 -19.09 15.38
C MET A 211 5.58 -19.24 14.98
N LEU A 212 6.27 -18.13 14.68
CA LEU A 212 7.71 -18.11 14.44
C LEU A 212 8.47 -18.54 15.71
N GLU A 213 8.04 -18.05 16.88
CA GLU A 213 8.58 -18.47 18.18
C GLU A 213 8.35 -19.97 18.44
N LYS A 214 7.11 -20.44 18.25
CA LYS A 214 6.76 -21.87 18.39
C LYS A 214 7.58 -22.78 17.48
N GLN A 215 8.01 -22.27 16.32
CA GLN A 215 8.85 -22.99 15.37
C GLN A 215 10.35 -22.94 15.67
N GLY A 216 10.75 -22.34 16.79
CA GLY A 216 12.15 -22.24 17.23
C GLY A 216 12.90 -21.03 16.68
N GLY A 217 12.19 -20.10 16.02
CA GLY A 217 12.75 -18.81 15.65
C GLY A 217 13.14 -18.01 16.89
N LYS A 218 14.13 -17.14 16.74
CA LYS A 218 14.64 -16.29 17.82
C LYS A 218 14.27 -14.84 17.54
N ALA A 219 13.33 -14.31 18.30
CA ALA A 219 13.08 -12.88 18.38
C ALA A 219 14.06 -12.27 19.41
N PRO A 220 15.09 -11.51 18.99
CA PRO A 220 16.01 -10.87 19.93
C PRO A 220 15.39 -9.66 20.66
N HIS A 221 14.13 -9.33 20.37
CA HIS A 221 13.39 -8.22 20.95
C HIS A 221 12.09 -8.71 21.62
N PRO A 222 11.63 -8.09 22.73
CA PRO A 222 10.32 -8.39 23.30
C PRO A 222 9.16 -8.21 22.31
N ILE A 223 8.27 -9.20 22.31
CA ILE A 223 6.96 -9.17 21.64
C ILE A 223 6.20 -7.91 22.09
N GLY A 224 5.69 -7.10 21.16
CA GLY A 224 4.76 -6.01 21.50
C GLY A 224 4.97 -4.64 20.85
N SER A 225 6.04 -4.42 20.10
CA SER A 225 6.27 -3.15 19.38
C SER A 225 5.53 -3.15 18.04
N TRP A 226 4.24 -2.75 18.04
CA TRP A 226 3.37 -2.73 16.85
C TRP A 226 3.01 -1.31 16.43
N GLY A 227 2.80 -1.08 15.13
CA GLY A 227 2.33 0.18 14.59
C GLY A 227 0.83 0.39 14.78
N ASP A 228 0.44 1.61 15.14
CA ASP A 228 -0.94 2.06 15.29
C ASP A 228 -1.27 3.23 14.36
N ASP A 229 -2.02 2.94 13.30
CA ASP A 229 -2.48 3.90 12.27
C ASP A 229 -3.55 4.88 12.80
N ASP A 230 -4.09 4.69 14.01
CA ASP A 230 -4.90 5.72 14.68
C ASP A 230 -4.05 6.91 15.15
N GLN A 231 -2.74 6.69 15.33
CA GLN A 231 -1.77 7.69 15.73
C GLN A 231 -0.77 7.97 14.60
N CYS A 232 0.52 7.96 14.90
CA CYS A 232 1.59 8.19 13.94
C CYS A 232 2.37 6.87 13.77
N ILE A 233 1.97 6.08 12.78
CA ILE A 233 2.57 4.77 12.52
C ILE A 233 4.05 4.88 12.10
N GLU A 234 4.46 6.02 11.54
CA GLU A 234 5.84 6.32 11.20
C GLU A 234 6.73 6.50 12.43
N ASP A 235 6.20 7.09 13.51
CA ASP A 235 6.92 7.22 14.78
C ASP A 235 7.08 5.85 15.45
N ASP A 236 6.03 5.02 15.43
CA ASP A 236 6.08 3.64 15.90
C ASP A 236 7.10 2.81 15.10
N PHE A 237 7.12 2.95 13.78
CA PHE A 237 8.10 2.31 12.91
C PHE A 237 9.53 2.76 13.24
N THR A 238 9.74 4.05 13.47
CA THR A 238 11.04 4.59 13.84
C THR A 238 11.50 4.07 15.19
N ALA A 239 10.60 4.02 16.18
CA ALA A 239 10.87 3.46 17.50
C ALA A 239 11.22 1.97 17.41
N TRP A 240 10.44 1.20 16.65
CA TRP A 240 10.72 -0.22 16.40
C TRP A 240 12.08 -0.43 15.73
N CYS A 241 12.46 0.39 14.75
CA CYS A 241 13.78 0.32 14.11
C CYS A 241 14.93 0.50 15.11
N VAL A 242 14.80 1.43 16.07
CA VAL A 242 15.80 1.69 17.12
C VAL A 242 16.07 0.46 18.00
N GLU A 243 15.13 -0.47 18.08
CA GLU A 243 15.22 -1.69 18.88
C GLU A 243 15.91 -2.86 18.13
N LEU A 244 16.08 -2.73 16.80
CA LEU A 244 16.75 -3.71 15.92
C LEU A 244 18.29 -3.84 16.04
N PRO A 245 19.08 -2.93 16.64
CA PRO A 245 20.54 -3.11 16.77
C PRO A 245 20.95 -4.43 17.46
N SER A 246 20.03 -5.08 18.19
CA SER A 246 20.17 -6.43 18.75
C SER A 246 20.54 -7.51 17.71
N PHE A 247 20.22 -7.30 16.42
CA PHE A 247 20.58 -8.19 15.31
C PHE A 247 22.03 -8.05 14.84
N GLY A 248 22.77 -7.04 15.32
CA GLY A 248 24.12 -6.73 14.82
C GLY A 248 24.15 -6.28 13.36
N LEU A 249 22.99 -5.89 12.81
CA LEU A 249 22.80 -5.41 11.45
C LEU A 249 22.69 -3.89 11.35
N PHE A 250 22.35 -3.19 12.43
CA PHE A 250 22.22 -1.72 12.40
C PHE A 250 23.12 -1.11 13.47
N PRO A 251 24.16 -0.32 13.12
CA PRO A 251 24.98 0.33 14.12
C PRO A 251 24.16 1.34 14.93
N HIS A 252 24.40 1.37 16.24
CA HIS A 252 23.66 2.14 17.24
C HIS A 252 23.66 3.68 17.01
N SER A 253 24.49 4.18 16.08
CA SER A 253 24.83 5.59 15.94
C SER A 253 23.87 6.44 15.10
N ILE A 254 23.09 5.86 14.18
CA ILE A 254 22.29 6.65 13.21
C ILE A 254 20.79 6.67 13.54
N LEU A 255 20.22 5.56 14.02
CA LEU A 255 18.82 5.49 14.44
C LEU A 255 18.50 6.43 15.63
N THR A 256 19.48 6.63 16.52
CA THR A 256 19.38 7.54 17.66
C THR A 256 19.38 9.02 17.27
N HIS A 257 19.97 9.40 16.12
CA HIS A 257 20.04 10.81 15.71
C HIS A 257 18.70 11.30 15.12
N ARG A 258 18.00 10.46 14.34
CA ARG A 258 16.66 10.76 13.81
C ARG A 258 15.59 10.71 14.90
N TYR A 259 15.66 9.72 15.80
CA TYR A 259 14.78 9.66 16.98
C TYR A 259 14.95 10.88 17.91
N ASN A 260 16.19 11.29 18.21
CA ASN A 260 16.41 12.49 19.00
C ASN A 260 15.95 13.77 18.31
N LEU A 261 16.06 13.88 16.97
CA LEU A 261 15.52 15.02 16.21
C LEU A 261 13.99 15.05 16.20
N ALA A 262 13.32 13.89 16.11
CA ALA A 262 11.85 13.80 16.18
C ALA A 262 11.33 14.14 17.59
N VAL A 263 11.92 13.56 18.63
CA VAL A 263 11.55 13.79 20.04
C VAL A 263 11.87 15.22 20.49
N THR A 264 12.97 15.81 20.04
CA THR A 264 13.29 17.22 20.36
C THR A 264 12.37 18.20 19.63
N ASN A 265 11.96 17.92 18.39
CA ASN A 265 10.98 18.75 17.66
C ASN A 265 9.57 18.65 18.25
N ALA A 266 9.12 17.46 18.65
CA ALA A 266 7.83 17.29 19.34
C ALA A 266 7.80 18.04 20.69
N ASN A 267 8.87 17.92 21.49
CA ASN A 267 8.98 18.64 22.76
C ASN A 267 9.10 20.17 22.59
N TRP A 268 9.72 20.66 21.52
CA TRP A 268 9.76 22.10 21.20
C TRP A 268 8.37 22.66 20.88
N ILE A 269 7.55 21.91 20.13
CA ILE A 269 6.18 22.30 19.80
C ILE A 269 5.30 22.31 21.05
N TYR A 270 5.41 21.32 21.93
CA TYR A 270 4.70 21.30 23.21
C TYR A 270 5.11 22.46 24.14
N SER A 271 6.39 22.82 24.19
CA SER A 271 6.88 23.97 24.98
C SER A 271 6.34 25.31 24.47
N ILE A 272 6.18 25.48 23.15
CA ILE A 272 5.60 26.69 22.55
C ILE A 272 4.08 26.77 22.79
N LEU A 273 3.38 25.64 22.78
CA LEU A 273 1.93 25.57 23.04
C LEU A 273 1.56 25.80 24.51
N LEU A 274 2.44 25.45 25.46
CA LEU A 274 2.24 25.67 26.90
C LEU A 274 2.65 27.08 27.38
N LEU A 275 3.23 27.92 26.51
CA LEU A 275 3.66 29.30 26.80
C LEU A 275 2.69 30.37 26.25
N LYS A 276 1.47 29.99 25.85
CA LYS A 276 0.35 30.90 25.55
C LYS A 276 -0.82 30.65 26.48
#